data_AF-A0A1J5KXQ3-F1
#
_entry.id   AF-A0A1J5KXQ3-F1
#
_cell.length_a   1.000
_cell.length_b   1.000
_cell.length_c   1.000
_cell.angle_alpha   90.00
_cell.angle_beta   90.00
_cell.angle_gamma   90.00
#
_symmetry.space_group_name_H-M   'P 1'
#
loop_
_entity.id
_entity.type
_entity.pdbx_description
1 polymer ?
#
loop_
_entity_poly.entity_id
_entity_poly.type
_entity_poly.pdbx_seq_one_letter_code
_entity_poly.pdbx_strand_id
1 'polypeptide(L)'
;MVKNKVLEIVIICLLWVSVILSFVLILDYDIQFAVGILGLLIVSLTLKKYYKLSIQLLLLLLLLSVFEIVKFSIAFGVKFGSVNLISMFLLGMIIVKRLDVIRAVMRSSSIERGNNEKERRRSSVEFFKRQFSNLSVQKLEGKLRDDDLVEEAKQAVELLLNEKKD
;
A
#
# COMPACT_ATOMS: atom_id res chain seq x y z
N MET A 1 -21.90 10.63 -6.75
CA MET A 1 -21.86 9.19 -7.07
C MET A 1 -21.85 8.39 -5.76
N VAL A 2 -23.02 7.93 -5.32
CA VAL A 2 -23.15 7.12 -4.10
C VAL A 2 -22.44 5.79 -4.38
N LYS A 3 -21.17 5.70 -3.97
CA LYS A 3 -20.37 4.49 -4.12
C LYS A 3 -21.10 3.37 -3.40
N ASN A 4 -21.46 2.33 -4.15
CA ASN A 4 -22.42 1.32 -3.74
C ASN A 4 -21.80 0.40 -2.64
N LYS A 5 -21.69 0.87 -1.39
CA LYS A 5 -21.03 0.19 -0.24
C LYS A 5 -21.73 -1.09 0.22
N VAL A 6 -22.86 -1.40 -0.40
CA VAL A 6 -23.74 -2.52 -0.05
C VAL A 6 -22.98 -3.84 -0.10
N LEU A 7 -22.13 -4.03 -1.13
CA LEU A 7 -21.36 -5.25 -1.29
C LEU A 7 -20.44 -5.53 -0.08
N GLU A 8 -19.68 -4.53 0.35
CA GLU A 8 -18.75 -4.67 1.46
C GLU A 8 -19.48 -4.92 2.78
N ILE A 9 -20.60 -4.24 2.99
CA ILE A 9 -21.45 -4.47 4.16
C ILE A 9 -21.97 -5.89 4.16
N VAL A 10 -22.49 -6.37 3.02
CA VAL A 10 -23.00 -7.75 2.87
C VAL A 10 -21.90 -8.76 3.17
N ILE A 11 -20.68 -8.56 2.64
CA ILE A 11 -19.55 -9.46 2.90
C ILE A 11 -19.16 -9.44 4.38
N ILE A 12 -19.04 -8.26 4.99
CA ILE A 12 -18.72 -8.15 6.42
C ILE A 12 -19.80 -8.82 7.28
N CYS A 13 -21.09 -8.64 6.95
CA CYS A 13 -22.19 -9.32 7.62
C CYS A 13 -22.10 -10.85 7.47
N LEU A 14 -21.82 -11.36 6.27
CA LEU A 14 -21.64 -12.81 6.04
C LEU A 14 -20.49 -13.38 6.87
N LEU A 15 -19.37 -12.65 6.96
CA LEU A 15 -18.23 -13.03 7.79
C LEU A 15 -18.59 -13.04 9.29
N TRP A 16 -19.34 -12.03 9.77
CA TRP A 16 -19.81 -11.99 11.15
C TRP A 16 -20.79 -13.13 11.48
N VAL A 17 -21.72 -13.43 10.58
CA VAL A 17 -22.62 -14.58 10.73
C VAL A 17 -21.81 -15.88 10.83
N SER A 18 -20.76 -16.02 10.01
CA SER A 18 -19.86 -17.18 10.05
C SER A 18 -19.12 -17.32 11.37
N VAL A 19 -18.65 -16.19 11.93
CA VAL A 19 -18.00 -16.13 13.25
C VAL A 19 -18.97 -16.52 14.36
N ILE A 20 -20.17 -15.93 14.38
CA ILE A 20 -21.21 -16.22 15.39
C ILE A 20 -21.62 -17.69 15.32
N LEU A 21 -21.83 -18.23 14.13
CA LEU A 21 -22.18 -19.64 13.96
C LEU A 21 -21.08 -20.56 14.48
N SER A 22 -19.81 -20.19 14.27
CA SER A 22 -18.67 -20.94 14.79
C SER A 22 -18.59 -20.90 16.32
N PHE A 23 -18.98 -19.79 16.96
CA PHE A 23 -19.10 -19.72 18.41
C PHE A 23 -20.16 -20.68 18.98
N VAL A 24 -21.28 -20.83 18.27
CA VAL A 24 -22.38 -21.70 18.71
C VAL A 24 -22.06 -23.19 18.50
N LEU A 25 -21.37 -23.54 17.42
CA LEU A 25 -21.19 -24.93 17.01
C LEU A 25 -19.95 -25.60 17.60
N ILE A 26 -18.94 -24.84 18.03
CA ILE A 26 -17.62 -25.37 18.42
C ILE A 26 -17.13 -24.64 19.66
N LEU A 27 -16.55 -25.38 20.60
CA LEU A 27 -16.03 -24.84 21.88
C LEU A 27 -14.51 -24.60 21.88
N ASP A 28 -13.76 -25.26 21.00
CA ASP A 28 -12.31 -25.08 20.85
C ASP A 28 -11.96 -24.15 19.68
N TYR A 29 -11.23 -23.07 19.99
CA TYR A 29 -10.83 -22.07 19.02
C TYR A 29 -9.31 -22.00 18.87
N ASP A 30 -8.86 -22.03 17.62
CA ASP A 30 -7.48 -21.81 17.19
C ASP A 30 -7.13 -20.30 17.24
N ILE A 31 -5.86 -19.96 17.47
CA ILE A 31 -5.32 -18.60 17.39
C ILE A 31 -5.61 -17.94 16.03
N GLN A 32 -5.63 -18.71 14.94
CA GLN A 32 -5.99 -18.24 13.60
C GLN A 32 -7.43 -17.71 13.52
N PHE A 33 -8.34 -18.29 14.31
CA PHE A 33 -9.72 -17.84 14.43
C PHE A 33 -9.80 -16.53 15.22
N ALA A 34 -9.05 -16.41 16.31
CA ALA A 34 -8.96 -15.18 17.10
C ALA A 34 -8.41 -14.00 16.28
N VAL A 35 -7.34 -14.23 15.49
CA VAL A 35 -6.80 -13.22 14.55
C VAL A 35 -7.85 -12.80 13.53
N GLY A 36 -8.70 -13.73 13.07
CA GLY A 36 -9.80 -13.42 12.17
C GLY A 36 -10.84 -12.49 12.77
N ILE A 37 -11.26 -12.76 13.99
CA ILE A 37 -12.21 -11.89 14.72
C ILE A 37 -11.63 -10.48 14.89
N LEU A 38 -10.38 -10.39 15.34
CA LEU A 38 -9.70 -9.10 15.51
C LEU A 38 -9.60 -8.32 14.19
N GLY A 39 -9.20 -8.98 13.12
CA GLY A 39 -9.15 -8.38 11.79
C GLY A 39 -10.54 -7.89 11.33
N LEU A 40 -11.58 -8.71 11.51
CA LEU A 40 -12.94 -8.38 11.13
C LEU A 40 -13.51 -7.21 11.95
N LEU A 41 -13.17 -7.11 13.24
CA LEU A 41 -13.49 -5.96 14.09
C LEU A 41 -12.86 -4.68 13.55
N ILE A 42 -11.56 -4.69 13.26
CA ILE A 42 -10.84 -3.53 12.72
C ILE A 42 -11.47 -3.07 11.40
N VAL A 43 -11.76 -4.01 10.50
CA VAL A 43 -12.43 -3.71 9.22
C VAL A 43 -13.81 -3.08 9.45
N SER A 44 -14.59 -3.62 10.39
CA SER A 44 -15.93 -3.12 10.71
C SER A 44 -15.90 -1.69 11.26
N LEU A 45 -14.96 -1.40 12.18
CA LEU A 45 -14.80 -0.07 12.77
C LEU A 45 -14.31 0.97 11.74
N THR A 46 -13.40 0.57 10.85
CA THR A 46 -12.83 1.47 9.84
C THR A 46 -13.79 1.77 8.69
N LEU A 47 -14.82 0.94 8.45
CA LEU A 47 -15.76 1.07 7.33
C LEU A 47 -16.48 2.43 7.28
N LYS A 48 -16.86 2.98 8.44
CA LYS A 48 -17.63 4.23 8.52
C LYS A 48 -16.77 5.46 8.21
N LYS A 49 -15.58 5.55 8.83
CA LYS A 49 -14.72 6.75 8.80
C LYS A 49 -13.63 6.68 7.72
N TYR A 50 -13.08 5.50 7.45
CA TYR A 50 -11.93 5.30 6.56
C TYR A 50 -12.24 4.25 5.49
N TYR A 51 -13.31 4.45 4.71
CA TYR A 51 -13.81 3.46 3.74
C TYR A 51 -12.77 2.92 2.75
N LYS A 52 -11.84 3.74 2.25
CA LYS A 52 -10.77 3.25 1.35
C LYS A 52 -9.83 2.27 2.06
N LEU A 53 -9.42 2.62 3.28
CA LEU A 53 -8.58 1.79 4.13
C LEU A 53 -9.31 0.50 4.52
N SER A 54 -10.60 0.59 4.86
CA SER A 54 -11.39 -0.58 5.23
C SER A 54 -11.49 -1.59 4.08
N ILE A 55 -11.58 -1.13 2.83
CA ILE A 55 -11.56 -2.03 1.66
C ILE A 55 -10.21 -2.74 1.55
N GLN A 56 -9.11 -2.01 1.73
CA GLN A 56 -7.76 -2.60 1.68
C GLN A 56 -7.57 -3.64 2.79
N LEU A 57 -8.01 -3.32 4.00
CA LEU A 57 -7.96 -4.24 5.14
C LEU A 57 -8.86 -5.46 4.89
N LEU A 58 -10.06 -5.27 4.35
CA LEU A 58 -10.96 -6.38 3.99
C LEU A 58 -10.35 -7.29 2.92
N LEU A 59 -9.72 -6.70 1.88
CA LEU A 59 -9.00 -7.45 0.85
C LEU A 59 -7.83 -8.25 1.43
N LEU A 60 -7.01 -7.63 2.27
CA LEU A 60 -5.90 -8.30 2.96
C LEU A 60 -6.41 -9.44 3.84
N LEU A 61 -7.46 -9.17 4.61
CA LEU A 61 -8.07 -10.11 5.53
C LEU A 61 -8.63 -11.34 4.79
N LEU A 62 -9.33 -11.13 3.67
CA LEU A 62 -9.82 -12.21 2.81
C LEU A 62 -8.67 -12.98 2.17
N LEU A 63 -7.63 -12.30 1.68
CA LEU A 63 -6.44 -12.93 1.10
C LEU A 63 -5.75 -13.85 2.10
N LEU A 64 -5.52 -13.39 3.34
CA LEU A 64 -4.96 -14.21 4.41
C LEU A 64 -5.84 -15.43 4.70
N SER A 65 -7.16 -15.28 4.59
CA SER A 65 -8.09 -16.38 4.81
C SER A 65 -8.13 -17.41 3.67
N VAL A 66 -7.84 -17.01 2.43
CA VAL A 66 -7.66 -17.95 1.31
C VAL A 66 -6.59 -18.99 1.63
N PHE A 67 -5.50 -18.58 2.30
CA PHE A 67 -4.37 -19.45 2.70
C PHE A 67 -4.48 -20.00 4.13
N GLU A 68 -5.66 -19.93 4.75
CA GLU A 68 -5.90 -20.38 6.12
C GLU A 68 -5.02 -19.74 7.21
N ILE A 69 -4.33 -18.63 6.91
CA ILE A 69 -3.65 -17.83 7.94
C ILE A 69 -4.69 -17.24 8.91
N VAL A 70 -5.89 -16.97 8.39
CA VAL A 70 -7.04 -16.47 9.14
C VAL A 70 -8.28 -17.32 8.87
N LYS A 71 -9.01 -17.68 9.93
CA LYS A 71 -10.24 -18.48 9.82
C LYS A 71 -11.45 -17.66 10.29
N PHE A 72 -12.51 -17.61 9.48
CA PHE A 72 -13.82 -17.01 9.84
C PHE A 72 -14.89 -18.03 10.14
N SER A 73 -14.69 -19.25 9.66
CA SER A 73 -15.52 -20.38 10.03
C SER A 73 -14.67 -21.62 10.16
N ILE A 74 -14.97 -22.38 11.20
CA ILE A 74 -14.46 -23.74 11.36
C ILE A 74 -15.47 -24.75 10.77
N ALA A 75 -16.76 -24.37 10.66
CA ALA A 75 -17.84 -25.24 10.17
C ALA A 75 -18.01 -25.24 8.64
N PHE A 76 -17.77 -24.13 7.95
CA PHE A 76 -17.85 -24.04 6.49
C PHE A 76 -16.52 -24.43 5.82
N GLY A 77 -16.13 -25.70 6.00
CA GLY A 77 -14.87 -26.27 5.54
C GLY A 77 -14.84 -26.65 4.05
N VAL A 78 -15.42 -25.85 3.15
CA VAL A 78 -15.31 -26.12 1.71
C VAL A 78 -13.91 -25.71 1.26
N LYS A 79 -12.99 -26.67 1.28
CA LYS A 79 -11.57 -26.49 0.98
C LYS A 79 -11.22 -27.24 -0.29
N PHE A 80 -10.34 -26.66 -1.10
CA PHE A 80 -9.66 -27.36 -2.19
C PHE A 80 -8.15 -27.34 -1.93
N GLY A 81 -7.62 -28.46 -1.45
CA GLY A 81 -6.26 -28.49 -0.89
C GLY A 81 -6.15 -27.60 0.35
N SER A 82 -5.20 -26.67 0.34
CA SER A 82 -5.00 -25.66 1.40
C SER A 82 -5.78 -24.37 1.19
N VAL A 83 -6.65 -24.31 0.17
CA VAL A 83 -7.36 -23.09 -0.21
C VAL A 83 -8.80 -23.09 0.29
N ASN A 84 -9.17 -22.03 1.00
CA ASN A 84 -10.56 -21.79 1.40
C ASN A 84 -11.36 -21.20 0.23
N LEU A 85 -12.25 -22.01 -0.36
CA LEU A 85 -13.03 -21.64 -1.56
C LEU A 85 -14.00 -20.49 -1.29
N ILE A 86 -14.58 -20.42 -0.10
CA ILE A 86 -15.53 -19.37 0.27
C ILE A 86 -14.80 -18.03 0.36
N SER A 87 -13.67 -17.99 1.06
CA SER A 87 -12.83 -16.80 1.15
C SER A 87 -12.32 -16.37 -0.23
N MET A 88 -11.96 -17.33 -1.10
CA MET A 88 -11.53 -17.07 -2.47
C MET A 88 -12.66 -16.45 -3.32
N PHE A 89 -13.87 -16.98 -3.20
CA PHE A 89 -15.04 -16.46 -3.90
C PHE A 89 -15.38 -15.02 -3.47
N LEU A 90 -15.41 -14.76 -2.15
CA LEU A 90 -15.65 -13.43 -1.61
C LEU A 90 -14.56 -12.43 -2.04
N LEU A 91 -13.29 -12.87 -2.01
CA LEU A 91 -12.16 -12.08 -2.49
C LEU A 91 -12.32 -11.72 -3.97
N GLY A 92 -12.63 -12.71 -4.82
CA GLY A 92 -12.86 -12.51 -6.25
C GLY A 92 -13.99 -11.51 -6.52
N MET A 93 -15.10 -11.61 -5.79
CA MET A 93 -16.23 -10.66 -5.91
C MET A 93 -15.82 -9.22 -5.63
N ILE A 94 -15.06 -8.97 -4.55
CA ILE A 94 -14.57 -7.62 -4.23
C ILE A 94 -13.61 -7.14 -5.31
N ILE A 95 -12.66 -7.98 -5.73
CA ILE A 95 -11.67 -7.60 -6.75
C ILE A 95 -12.40 -7.16 -8.01
N VAL A 96 -13.29 -7.98 -8.57
CA VAL A 96 -14.02 -7.68 -9.81
C VAL A 96 -14.84 -6.39 -9.67
N LYS A 97 -15.57 -6.21 -8.57
CA LYS A 97 -16.45 -5.05 -8.37
C LYS A 97 -15.72 -3.77 -7.95
N ARG A 98 -14.47 -3.85 -7.51
CA ARG A 98 -13.66 -2.72 -7.03
C ARG A 98 -12.32 -2.58 -7.73
N LEU A 99 -12.17 -3.17 -8.93
CA LEU A 99 -10.97 -3.07 -9.77
C LEU A 99 -10.46 -1.62 -9.89
N ASP A 100 -11.35 -0.65 -10.08
CA ASP A 100 -10.98 0.77 -10.23
C ASP A 100 -10.37 1.35 -8.95
N VAL A 101 -10.89 0.98 -7.78
CA VAL A 101 -10.36 1.43 -6.48
C VAL A 101 -8.98 0.82 -6.24
N ILE A 102 -8.82 -0.47 -6.56
CA ILE A 102 -7.56 -1.20 -6.43
C ILE A 102 -6.49 -0.60 -7.36
N ARG A 103 -6.84 -0.36 -8.63
CA ARG A 103 -5.93 0.30 -9.59
C ARG A 103 -5.56 1.71 -9.17
N ALA A 104 -6.51 2.48 -8.63
CA ALA A 104 -6.23 3.84 -8.15
C ALA A 104 -5.22 3.83 -6.99
N VAL A 105 -5.32 2.88 -6.06
CA VAL A 105 -4.36 2.69 -4.96
C VAL A 105 -2.99 2.30 -5.49
N MET A 106 -2.92 1.39 -6.46
CA MET A 106 -1.67 0.96 -7.07
C MET A 106 -0.98 2.10 -7.83
N ARG A 107 -1.76 3.00 -8.45
CA ARG A 107 -1.22 4.19 -9.13
C ARG A 107 -0.78 5.28 -8.15
N SER A 108 -1.52 5.52 -7.06
CA SER A 108 -1.15 6.56 -6.10
C SER A 108 0.17 6.28 -5.42
N SER A 109 0.47 5.01 -5.10
CA SER A 109 1.77 4.63 -4.52
C SER A 109 2.94 4.79 -5.49
N SER A 110 2.73 4.61 -6.80
CA SER A 110 3.75 4.85 -7.82
C SER A 110 4.00 6.35 -8.05
N ILE A 111 2.95 7.17 -8.04
CA ILE A 111 3.06 8.63 -8.26
C ILE A 111 3.73 9.31 -7.07
N GLU A 112 3.42 8.92 -5.83
CA GLU A 112 4.09 9.46 -4.63
C GLU A 112 5.57 9.09 -4.57
N ARG A 113 5.97 7.89 -5.02
CA ARG A 113 7.39 7.52 -5.13
C ARG A 113 8.13 8.39 -6.14
N GLY A 114 7.54 8.63 -7.31
CA GLY A 114 8.15 9.46 -8.35
C GLY A 114 8.31 10.94 -7.96
N ASN A 115 7.34 11.50 -7.24
CA ASN A 115 7.45 12.88 -6.74
C ASN A 115 8.49 13.01 -5.62
N ASN A 116 8.49 12.09 -4.65
CA ASN A 116 9.46 12.12 -3.56
C ASN A 116 10.91 11.93 -4.06
N GLU A 117 11.11 11.16 -5.12
CA GLU A 117 12.44 10.98 -5.72
C GLU A 117 12.91 12.23 -6.47
N LYS A 118 12.02 12.89 -7.22
CA LYS A 118 12.34 14.17 -7.89
C LYS A 118 12.63 15.28 -6.88
N GLU A 119 11.86 15.34 -5.79
CA GLU A 119 12.06 16.33 -4.74
C GLU A 119 13.37 16.09 -3.97
N ARG A 120 13.71 14.83 -3.69
CA ARG A 120 15.03 14.46 -3.14
C ARG A 120 16.18 14.89 -4.05
N ARG A 121 16.11 14.55 -5.35
CA ARG A 121 17.16 14.96 -6.31
C ARG A 121 17.31 16.47 -6.37
N ARG A 122 16.20 17.22 -6.39
CA ARG A 122 16.23 18.70 -6.37
C ARG A 122 16.87 19.24 -5.09
N SER A 123 16.55 18.66 -3.93
CA SER A 123 17.16 19.06 -2.66
C SER A 123 18.67 18.77 -2.61
N SER A 124 19.13 17.66 -3.18
CA SER A 124 20.55 17.33 -3.30
C SER A 124 21.28 18.29 -4.24
N VAL A 125 20.69 18.65 -5.38
CA VAL A 125 21.26 19.65 -6.30
C VAL A 125 21.41 21.01 -5.61
N GLU A 126 20.41 21.46 -4.84
CA GLU A 126 20.50 22.70 -4.07
C GLU A 126 21.57 22.65 -2.97
N PHE A 127 21.73 21.51 -2.31
CA PHE A 127 22.77 21.29 -1.31
C PHE A 127 24.17 21.44 -1.93
N PHE A 128 24.43 20.76 -3.06
CA PHE A 128 25.71 20.87 -3.77
C PHE A 128 25.93 22.27 -4.32
N LYS A 129 24.87 22.94 -4.79
CA LYS A 129 24.94 24.33 -5.27
C LYS A 129 25.42 25.27 -4.15
N ARG A 130 24.93 25.11 -2.92
CA ARG A 130 25.40 25.88 -1.75
C ARG A 130 26.84 25.54 -1.37
N GLN A 131 27.23 24.27 -1.49
CA GLN A 131 28.59 23.83 -1.17
C GLN A 131 29.62 24.38 -2.18
N PHE A 132 29.25 24.50 -3.45
CA PHE A 132 30.13 24.92 -4.54
C PHE A 132 30.01 26.41 -4.89
N SER A 133 29.08 27.16 -4.30
CA SER A 133 28.83 28.58 -4.61
C SER A 133 30.08 29.46 -4.46
N ASN A 134 30.94 29.15 -3.49
CA ASN A 134 32.17 29.90 -3.20
C ASN A 134 33.38 29.47 -4.06
N LEU A 135 33.22 28.49 -4.95
CA LEU A 135 34.30 28.05 -5.83
C LEU A 135 34.46 29.00 -7.04
N SER A 136 35.70 29.21 -7.46
CA SER A 136 36.02 29.94 -8.68
C SER A 136 35.65 29.12 -9.93
N VAL A 137 35.44 29.80 -11.06
CA VAL A 137 35.09 29.18 -12.35
C VAL A 137 36.08 28.08 -12.73
N GLN A 138 37.39 28.33 -12.56
CA GLN A 138 38.44 27.33 -12.82
C GLN A 138 38.34 26.08 -11.93
N LYS A 139 37.93 26.23 -10.66
CA LYS A 139 37.73 25.09 -9.74
C LYS A 139 36.43 24.34 -10.02
N LEU A 140 35.39 25.03 -10.48
CA LEU A 140 34.13 24.42 -10.92
C LEU A 140 34.35 23.60 -12.21
N GLU A 141 35.07 24.14 -13.18
CA GLU A 141 35.45 23.41 -14.41
C GLU A 141 36.38 22.22 -14.11
N GLY A 142 37.29 22.37 -13.13
CA GLY A 142 38.10 21.27 -12.64
C GLY A 142 37.28 20.14 -12.01
N LYS A 143 36.28 20.48 -11.19
CA LYS A 143 35.35 19.51 -10.62
C LYS A 143 34.52 18.82 -11.68
N LEU A 144 34.00 19.54 -12.69
CA LEU A 144 33.20 18.93 -13.75
C LEU A 144 33.95 17.86 -14.57
N ARG A 145 35.29 17.93 -14.59
CA ARG A 145 36.18 16.96 -15.23
C ARG A 145 36.54 15.77 -14.35
N ASP A 146 36.20 15.82 -13.06
CA ASP A 146 36.43 14.74 -12.12
C ASP A 146 35.31 13.69 -12.27
N ASP A 147 35.68 12.47 -12.65
CA ASP A 147 34.72 11.40 -13.00
C ASP A 147 33.96 10.83 -11.77
N ASP A 148 34.40 11.21 -10.56
CA ASP A 148 33.91 10.68 -9.29
C ASP A 148 32.74 11.51 -8.68
N LEU A 149 32.19 12.46 -9.43
CA LEU A 149 31.03 13.24 -8.99
C LEU A 149 29.72 12.51 -9.30
N VAL A 150 28.85 12.46 -8.29
CA VAL A 150 27.46 12.07 -8.46
C VAL A 150 26.72 13.04 -9.39
N GLU A 151 25.74 12.54 -10.14
CA GLU A 151 25.04 13.28 -11.20
C GLU A 151 24.36 14.56 -10.68
N GLU A 152 23.82 14.55 -9.45
CA GLU A 152 23.24 15.74 -8.83
C GLU A 152 24.29 16.84 -8.54
N ALA A 153 25.54 16.44 -8.26
CA ALA A 153 26.64 17.37 -8.05
C ALA A 153 27.14 17.95 -9.38
N LYS A 154 27.17 17.16 -10.46
CA LYS A 154 27.46 17.64 -11.82
C LYS A 154 26.44 18.68 -12.26
N GLN A 155 25.15 18.40 -12.09
CA GLN A 155 24.07 19.34 -12.39
C GLN A 155 24.20 20.66 -11.60
N ALA A 156 24.57 20.58 -10.32
CA ALA A 156 24.79 21.77 -9.51
C ALA A 156 25.98 22.62 -10.00
N VAL A 157 27.07 21.98 -10.46
CA VAL A 157 28.25 22.66 -11.01
C VAL A 157 27.94 23.33 -12.35
N GLU A 158 27.21 22.65 -13.25
CA GLU A 158 26.77 23.23 -14.53
C GLU A 158 25.88 24.47 -14.33
N LEU A 159 24.93 24.40 -13.41
CA LEU A 159 24.06 25.54 -13.07
C LEU A 159 24.86 26.74 -12.54
N LEU A 160 25.85 26.49 -11.66
CA LEU A 160 26.72 27.56 -11.15
C LEU A 160 27.68 28.14 -12.19
N LEU A 161 28.10 27.34 -13.17
CA LEU A 161 28.95 27.81 -14.26
C LEU A 161 28.17 28.74 -15.19
N ASN A 162 26.92 28.40 -15.50
CA ASN A 162 26.05 29.27 -16.31
C ASN A 162 25.76 30.59 -15.58
N GLU A 163 25.40 30.54 -14.29
CA GLU A 163 25.11 31.75 -13.48
C GLU A 163 26.30 32.70 -13.29
N LYS A 164 27.54 32.23 -13.47
CA LYS A 164 28.76 33.05 -13.32
C LYS A 164 29.38 33.50 -14.64
N LYS A 165 28.92 32.94 -15.76
CA LYS A 165 29.37 33.29 -17.11
C LYS A 165 28.41 34.26 -17.80
N ASP A 166 27.16 34.33 -17.35
CA ASP A 166 26.22 35.43 -17.60
C ASP A 166 26.53 36.65 -16.71
#